data_AF-A0AAV0XTB9-F1
#
_entry.id   AF-A0AAV0XTB9-F1
#
_cell.length_a   1.000
_cell.length_b   1.000
_cell.length_c   1.000
_cell.angle_alpha   90.00
_cell.angle_beta   90.00
_cell.angle_gamma   90.00
#
_symmetry.space_group_name_H-M   'P 1'
#
loop_
_entity.id
_entity.type
_entity.pdbx_description
1 polymer ?
#
loop_
_entity_poly.entity_id
_entity_poly.type
_entity_poly.pdbx_seq_one_letter_code
_entity_poly.pdbx_strand_id
1 'polypeptide(L)'
;MASSLEHMAENLTSANFDKFREVAKLFTPSEMSLITRKGIYPYEYTDSWDKLQVPSLPDKFQFYSALTETHVYDEDCDHAIRVWNHFD
;
A
#
# COMPACT_ATOMS: atom_id res chain seq x y z
N MET A 1 -2.46 23.66 -6.38
CA MET A 1 -2.34 22.27 -6.87
C MET A 1 -2.05 21.43 -5.64
N ALA A 2 -3.02 20.67 -5.14
CA ALA A 2 -2.75 19.74 -4.05
C ALA A 2 -1.86 18.63 -4.62
N SER A 3 -0.69 18.40 -4.03
CA SER A 3 0.13 17.25 -4.36
C SER A 3 -0.65 15.97 -4.04
N SER A 4 -0.57 14.98 -4.93
CA SER A 4 -1.19 13.67 -4.72
C SER A 4 -0.54 12.96 -3.53
N LEU A 5 -1.30 12.09 -2.87
CA LEU A 5 -0.80 11.32 -1.72
C LEU A 5 0.45 10.49 -2.06
N GLU A 6 0.53 9.98 -3.30
CA GLU A 6 1.72 9.32 -3.82
C GLU A 6 2.96 10.24 -3.75
N HIS A 7 2.83 11.49 -4.17
CA HIS A 7 3.93 12.45 -4.19
C HIS A 7 4.33 12.89 -2.77
N MET A 8 3.38 12.88 -1.82
CA MET A 8 3.71 13.08 -0.41
C MET A 8 4.47 11.89 0.17
N ALA A 9 4.10 10.66 -0.19
CA ALA A 9 4.76 9.44 0.27
C ALA A 9 6.19 9.27 -0.28
N GLU A 10 6.48 9.76 -1.48
CA GLU A 10 7.85 9.78 -2.04
C GLU A 10 8.86 10.59 -1.19
N ASN A 11 8.38 11.56 -0.41
CA ASN A 11 9.25 12.29 0.52
C ASN A 11 9.69 11.41 1.71
N LEU A 12 8.99 10.30 1.96
CA LEU A 12 9.30 9.35 3.03
C LEU A 12 10.41 8.37 2.63
N THR A 13 10.46 7.98 1.36
CA THR A 13 11.50 7.09 0.81
C THR A 13 12.81 7.81 0.48
N SER A 14 12.76 9.10 0.17
CA SER A 14 13.93 9.92 -0.18
C SER A 14 14.72 10.43 1.02
N ALA A 15 14.12 10.49 2.21
CA ALA A 15 14.86 10.73 3.44
C ALA A 15 15.42 9.40 3.95
N ASN A 16 16.75 9.32 4.15
CA ASN A 16 17.35 8.21 4.90
C ASN A 16 16.48 7.91 6.12
N PHE A 17 16.12 6.64 6.32
CA PHE A 17 15.08 6.19 7.24
C PHE A 17 15.31 6.56 8.73
N ASP A 18 16.35 7.33 9.04
CA ASP A 18 16.70 7.94 10.31
C ASP A 18 15.53 8.67 10.99
N LYS A 19 14.62 9.27 10.23
CA LYS A 19 13.41 9.94 10.76
C LYS A 19 12.40 8.95 11.35
N PHE A 20 12.47 7.67 10.97
CA PHE A 20 11.55 6.61 11.35
C PHE A 20 12.09 5.76 12.50
N ARG A 21 12.70 6.38 13.52
CA ARG A 21 13.39 5.67 14.61
C ARG A 21 12.57 4.55 15.25
N GLU A 22 11.28 4.78 15.50
CA GLU A 22 10.42 3.77 16.15
C GLU A 22 10.01 2.66 15.19
N VAL A 23 9.76 2.98 13.93
CA VAL A 23 9.41 2.00 12.89
C VAL A 23 10.63 1.17 12.52
N ALA A 24 11.81 1.77 12.42
CA ALA A 24 13.08 1.10 12.15
C ALA A 24 13.53 0.13 13.28
N LYS A 25 12.90 0.19 14.47
CA LYS A 25 13.10 -0.85 15.50
C LYS A 25 12.34 -2.14 15.21
N LEU A 26 11.27 -2.04 14.42
CA LEU A 26 10.35 -3.15 14.13
C LEU A 26 10.65 -3.80 12.76
N PHE A 27 11.23 -3.04 11.83
CA PHE A 27 11.44 -3.48 10.45
C PHE A 27 12.91 -3.39 10.03
N THR A 28 13.30 -4.32 9.16
CA THR A 28 14.63 -4.33 8.53
C THR A 28 14.77 -3.24 7.46
N PRO A 29 15.99 -2.83 7.08
CA PRO A 29 16.20 -1.83 6.04
C PRO A 29 15.57 -2.20 4.69
N SER A 30 15.49 -3.49 4.36
CA SER A 30 14.79 -4.01 3.19
C SER A 30 13.28 -3.80 3.27
N GLU A 31 12.68 -4.02 4.44
CA GLU A 31 11.24 -3.82 4.70
C GLU A 31 10.85 -2.35 4.79
N MET A 32 11.79 -1.47 5.19
CA MET A 32 11.55 -0.02 5.19
C MET A 32 11.09 0.49 3.81
N SER A 33 11.65 -0.07 2.73
CA SER A 33 11.23 0.27 1.37
C SER A 33 9.80 -0.17 1.04
N LEU A 34 9.31 -1.23 1.70
CA LEU A 34 7.95 -1.75 1.51
C LEU A 34 6.92 -0.92 2.27
N ILE A 35 7.23 -0.50 3.50
CA ILE A 35 6.26 0.18 4.38
C ILE A 35 6.21 1.71 4.22
N THR A 36 7.21 2.31 3.57
CA THR A 36 7.27 3.78 3.39
C THR A 36 6.60 4.26 2.11
N ARG A 37 6.31 3.35 1.17
CA ARG A 37 5.50 3.63 -0.02
C ARG A 37 4.01 3.67 0.36
N LYS A 38 3.24 4.48 -0.36
CA LYS A 38 1.77 4.51 -0.25
C LYS A 38 1.19 3.11 -0.56
N GLY A 39 0.37 2.59 0.35
CA GLY A 39 -0.43 1.38 0.11
C GLY A 39 -1.68 1.64 -0.74
N ILE A 40 -2.23 0.56 -1.29
CA ILE A 40 -3.55 0.57 -1.95
C ILE A 40 -4.54 -0.24 -1.13
N TYR A 41 -5.80 0.19 -1.12
CA TYR A 41 -6.86 -0.45 -0.37
C TYR A 41 -8.11 -0.63 -1.26
N PRO A 42 -8.69 -1.84 -1.35
CA PRO A 42 -9.80 -2.12 -2.24
C PRO A 42 -11.13 -1.73 -1.56
N TYR A 43 -11.45 -0.44 -1.63
CA TYR A 43 -12.64 0.12 -0.97
C TYR A 43 -13.95 -0.52 -1.44
N GLU A 44 -14.11 -0.72 -2.75
CA GLU A 44 -15.32 -1.31 -3.34
C GLU A 44 -15.46 -2.81 -3.03
N TYR A 45 -14.34 -3.52 -2.84
CA TYR A 45 -14.36 -4.95 -2.49
C TYR A 45 -14.75 -5.18 -1.03
N THR A 46 -14.38 -4.27 -0.14
CA THR A 46 -14.54 -4.44 1.31
C THR A 46 -15.89 -3.90 1.77
N ASP A 47 -16.97 -4.50 1.25
CA ASP A 47 -18.35 -4.09 1.51
C ASP A 47 -18.93 -4.69 2.81
N SER A 48 -18.25 -5.68 3.39
CA SER A 48 -18.71 -6.45 4.54
C SER A 48 -17.55 -6.92 5.42
N TRP A 49 -17.85 -7.21 6.68
CA TRP A 49 -16.85 -7.71 7.64
C TRP A 49 -16.27 -9.07 7.24
N ASP A 50 -17.06 -9.89 6.55
CA ASP A 50 -16.62 -11.19 6.03
C ASP A 50 -15.43 -11.04 5.07
N LYS A 51 -15.37 -9.95 4.30
CA LYS A 51 -14.26 -9.67 3.36
C LYS A 51 -12.94 -9.41 4.07
N LEU A 52 -12.99 -8.90 5.29
CA LEU A 52 -11.81 -8.69 6.14
C LEU A 52 -11.28 -10.00 6.74
N GLN A 53 -12.09 -11.06 6.76
CA GLN A 53 -11.69 -12.38 7.27
C GLN A 53 -11.08 -13.28 6.18
N VAL A 54 -11.12 -12.85 4.91
CA VAL A 54 -10.54 -13.60 3.80
C VAL A 54 -9.01 -13.50 3.88
N PRO A 55 -8.26 -14.62 4.01
CA PRO A 55 -6.80 -14.61 4.16
C PRO A 55 -6.09 -14.48 2.80
N SER A 56 -6.65 -13.68 1.89
CA SER A 56 -6.08 -13.49 0.56
C SER A 56 -6.35 -12.09 0.04
N LEU A 57 -5.38 -11.53 -0.66
CA LEU A 57 -5.57 -10.27 -1.37
C LEU A 57 -6.63 -10.45 -2.48
N PRO A 58 -7.61 -9.53 -2.61
CA PRO A 58 -8.54 -9.54 -3.73
C PRO A 58 -7.82 -9.39 -5.08
N ASP A 59 -8.52 -9.76 -6.15
CA ASP A 59 -7.97 -9.67 -7.51
C ASP A 59 -7.79 -8.20 -7.93
N LYS A 60 -6.83 -7.92 -8.82
CA LYS A 60 -6.57 -6.59 -9.39
C LYS A 60 -7.84 -5.89 -9.89
N PHE A 61 -8.78 -6.62 -10.49
CA PHE A 61 -10.04 -6.03 -10.97
C PHE A 61 -10.92 -5.46 -9.85
N GLN A 62 -10.73 -5.93 -8.61
CA GLN A 62 -11.48 -5.52 -7.44
C GLN A 62 -10.89 -4.28 -6.74
N PHE A 63 -9.75 -3.78 -7.24
CA PHE A 63 -9.15 -2.51 -6.82
C PHE A 63 -9.67 -1.29 -7.61
N TYR A 64 -10.73 -1.44 -8.41
CA TYR A 64 -11.34 -0.32 -9.12
C TYR A 64 -11.82 0.76 -8.14
N SER A 65 -11.47 2.02 -8.42
CA SER A 65 -11.91 3.17 -7.63
C SER A 65 -13.11 3.82 -8.32
N ALA A 66 -14.31 3.61 -7.78
CA ALA A 66 -15.53 4.26 -8.28
C ALA A 66 -15.46 5.80 -8.15
N LEU A 67 -14.68 6.32 -7.20
CA LEU A 67 -14.49 7.76 -6.98
C LEU A 67 -13.71 8.43 -8.12
N THR A 68 -12.71 7.75 -8.66
CA THR A 68 -11.86 8.28 -9.73
C THR A 68 -12.17 7.68 -11.10
N GLU A 69 -13.10 6.72 -11.15
CA GLU A 69 -13.45 5.92 -12.33
C GLU A 69 -12.22 5.30 -13.02
N THR A 70 -11.22 4.91 -12.23
CA THR A 70 -9.94 4.39 -12.72
C THR A 70 -9.58 3.06 -12.07
N HIS A 71 -8.92 2.21 -12.84
CA HIS A 71 -8.19 1.06 -12.29
C HIS A 71 -6.90 1.51 -11.63
N VAL A 72 -6.49 0.76 -10.62
CA VAL A 72 -5.16 0.89 -10.02
C VAL A 72 -4.11 0.41 -11.01
N TYR A 73 -2.96 1.10 -11.04
CA TYR A 73 -1.84 0.75 -11.89
C TYR A 73 -1.25 -0.61 -11.49
N ASP A 74 -0.80 -1.38 -12.49
CA ASP A 74 -0.20 -2.71 -12.32
C ASP A 74 0.92 -2.69 -11.27
N GLU A 75 1.77 -1.67 -11.30
CA GLU A 75 2.89 -1.50 -10.37
C GLU A 75 2.46 -1.36 -8.90
N ASP A 76 1.30 -0.74 -8.64
CA ASP A 76 0.76 -0.60 -7.29
C ASP A 76 0.13 -1.92 -6.81
N CYS A 77 -0.51 -2.67 -7.70
CA CYS A 77 -0.99 -4.02 -7.41
C CYS A 77 0.16 -4.99 -7.13
N ASP A 78 1.22 -4.97 -7.94
CA ASP A 78 2.44 -5.74 -7.70
C ASP A 78 3.07 -5.40 -6.34
N HIS A 79 3.07 -4.12 -5.98
CA HIS A 79 3.56 -3.68 -4.67
C HIS A 79 2.70 -4.24 -3.54
N ALA A 80 1.37 -4.17 -3.63
CA ALA A 80 0.47 -4.74 -2.63
C ALA A 80 0.64 -6.26 -2.47
N ILE A 81 0.80 -6.98 -3.58
CA ILE A 81 1.05 -8.42 -3.56
C ILE A 81 2.39 -8.74 -2.88
N ARG A 82 3.44 -7.97 -3.17
CA ARG A 82 4.76 -8.14 -2.51
C ARG A 82 4.68 -7.87 -1.01
N VAL A 83 3.97 -6.83 -0.58
CA VAL A 83 3.75 -6.51 0.83
C VAL A 83 2.98 -7.65 1.50
N TRP A 84 1.88 -8.11 0.89
CA TRP A 84 1.08 -9.23 1.41
C TRP A 84 1.92 -10.49 1.60
N ASN A 85 2.60 -10.95 0.54
CA ASN A 85 3.42 -12.18 0.59
C ASN A 85 4.63 -12.09 1.53
N HIS A 86 5.05 -10.88 1.90
CA HIS A 86 6.18 -10.67 2.82
C HIS A 86 5.75 -10.67 4.29
N PHE A 87 4.51 -10.25 4.60
CA PHE A 87 4.02 -10.08 5.97
C PHE A 87 2.92 -11.06 6.41
N ASP A 88 2.37 -11.87 5.51
CA ASP A 88 1.51 -13.03 5.82
C ASP A 88 2.31 -14.16 6.50
#